data_AF-A0A4Y4M1Y8-F1
#
_entry.id   AF-A0A4Y4M1Y8-F1
#
_cell.length_a   1.000
_cell.length_b   1.000
_cell.length_c   1.000
_cell.angle_alpha   90.00
_cell.angle_beta   90.00
_cell.angle_gamma   90.00
#
_symmetry.space_group_name_H-M   'P 1'
#
loop_
_entity.id
_entity.type
_entity.pdbx_description
1 polymer ?
#
loop_
_entity_poly.entity_id
_entity_poly.type
_entity_poly.pdbx_seq_one_letter_code
_entity_poly.pdbx_strand_id
1 'polypeptide(L)'
;MLRQLNRKSWRIRLNVPIYKEGKFVRPNYPEGIWHVIIKDSIQTEYLNNGKDYIKSTLVFVDDCNYKAIVMEKSDENDPAQIGDVFNNKIVATQDNLLKVSTKIGGTQFDVVYVKVK
;
A
#
# COMPACT_ATOMS: atom_id res chain seq x y z
N MET A 1 -1.76 34.03 -34.88
CA MET A 1 -2.81 33.32 -34.13
C MET A 1 -2.24 32.00 -33.64
N LEU A 2 -1.90 31.91 -32.35
CA LEU A 2 -1.33 30.72 -31.72
C LEU A 2 -2.41 29.66 -31.51
N ARG A 3 -2.16 28.42 -31.98
CA ARG A 3 -2.51 27.14 -31.34
C ARG A 3 -2.31 26.00 -32.34
N GLN A 4 -1.22 25.26 -32.19
CA GLN A 4 -1.30 23.81 -32.36
C GLN A 4 -0.60 23.15 -31.17
N LEU A 5 -1.44 22.51 -30.35
CA LEU A 5 -1.08 21.65 -29.24
C LEU A 5 -0.23 20.49 -29.77
N ASN A 6 1.08 20.55 -29.52
CA ASN A 6 1.95 19.41 -29.76
C ASN A 6 2.72 19.10 -28.47
N ARG A 7 2.15 18.19 -27.67
CA ARG A 7 2.85 17.41 -26.64
C ARG A 7 1.93 16.27 -26.17
N LYS A 8 1.75 15.28 -27.03
CA LYS A 8 1.51 13.89 -26.58
C LYS A 8 2.76 13.45 -25.81
N SER A 9 2.84 13.82 -24.54
CA SER A 9 3.66 13.12 -23.55
C SER A 9 2.68 12.37 -22.67
N TRP A 10 2.62 11.06 -22.88
CA TRP A 10 1.93 10.14 -22.00
C TRP A 10 2.60 10.21 -20.61
N ARG A 11 2.17 11.14 -19.76
CA ARG A 11 2.32 10.96 -18.32
C ARG A 11 1.34 9.88 -17.94
N ILE A 12 1.86 8.70 -17.57
CA ILE A 12 1.11 7.74 -16.76
C ILE A 12 0.64 8.55 -15.54
N ARG A 13 -0.63 8.98 -15.52
CA ARG A 13 -1.20 9.57 -14.32
C ARG A 13 -1.37 8.41 -13.37
N LEU A 14 -0.53 8.35 -12.34
CA LEU A 14 -0.73 7.42 -11.25
C LEU A 14 -2.16 7.63 -10.74
N ASN A 15 -2.98 6.58 -10.70
CA ASN A 15 -4.33 6.67 -10.16
C ASN A 15 -4.28 6.50 -8.64
N VAL A 16 -3.59 7.44 -8.01
CA VAL A 16 -3.25 7.46 -6.61
C VAL A 16 -4.46 7.45 -5.65
N PRO A 17 -5.70 7.84 -5.99
CA PRO A 17 -6.82 7.65 -5.07
C PRO A 17 -7.13 6.17 -4.75
N ILE A 18 -6.72 5.22 -5.60
CA ILE A 18 -7.16 3.82 -5.51
C ILE A 18 -6.76 3.10 -4.21
N TYR A 19 -5.67 3.52 -3.56
CA TYR A 19 -5.10 2.84 -2.39
C TYR A 19 -5.63 3.37 -1.04
N LYS A 20 -6.36 4.49 -1.03
CA LYS A 20 -6.85 5.09 0.22
C LYS A 20 -7.97 4.29 0.88
N GLU A 21 -8.60 3.40 0.12
CA GLU A 21 -9.66 2.53 0.61
C GLU A 21 -9.78 1.27 -0.25
N GLY A 22 -10.07 0.13 0.37
CA GLY A 22 -10.40 -1.12 -0.29
C GLY A 22 -9.63 -2.32 0.27
N LYS A 23 -9.86 -3.49 -0.33
CA LYS A 23 -9.15 -4.72 -0.02
C LYS A 23 -8.08 -4.98 -1.08
N PHE A 24 -6.90 -5.38 -0.63
CA PHE A 24 -5.78 -5.68 -1.50
C PHE A 24 -5.15 -7.02 -1.16
N VAL A 25 -4.70 -7.72 -2.20
CA VAL A 25 -4.02 -9.01 -2.10
C VAL A 25 -2.70 -8.94 -2.85
N ARG A 26 -1.81 -9.91 -2.63
CA ARG A 26 -0.59 -10.05 -3.44
C ARG A 26 -0.88 -11.07 -4.56
N PRO A 27 -0.51 -10.82 -5.82
CA PRO A 27 -0.86 -11.70 -6.94
C PRO A 27 -0.25 -13.10 -6.82
N ASN A 28 0.90 -13.21 -6.14
CA ASN A 28 1.63 -14.47 -5.98
C ASN A 28 1.50 -15.05 -4.57
N TYR A 29 0.48 -14.64 -3.80
CA TYR A 29 0.26 -15.09 -2.43
C TYR A 29 -1.23 -15.40 -2.24
N PRO A 30 -1.60 -16.61 -1.79
CA PRO A 30 -3.00 -16.92 -1.50
C PRO A 30 -3.59 -15.93 -0.49
N GLU A 31 -4.82 -15.48 -0.73
CA GLU A 31 -5.52 -14.49 0.10
C GLU A 31 -5.67 -14.93 1.57
N GLY A 32 -5.85 -16.24 1.79
CA GLY A 32 -5.88 -16.83 3.13
C GLY A 32 -4.56 -16.67 3.87
N ILE A 33 -3.43 -16.60 3.19
CA ILE A 33 -2.14 -16.41 3.86
C ILE A 33 -1.94 -14.95 4.23
N TRP A 34 -2.26 -14.02 3.32
CA TRP A 34 -2.12 -12.59 3.57
C TRP A 34 -3.07 -11.77 2.71
N HIS A 35 -3.75 -10.81 3.33
CA HIS A 35 -4.45 -9.72 2.64
C HIS A 35 -4.48 -8.47 3.49
N VAL A 36 -4.80 -7.33 2.89
CA VAL A 36 -4.89 -6.06 3.60
C VAL A 36 -6.21 -5.38 3.30
N ILE A 37 -6.79 -4.75 4.32
CA ILE A 37 -7.96 -3.89 4.20
C ILE A 37 -7.55 -2.49 4.63
N ILE A 38 -7.83 -1.50 3.78
CA ILE A 38 -7.63 -0.10 4.08
C ILE A 38 -9.00 0.57 4.16
N LYS A 39 -9.28 1.20 5.29
CA LYS A 39 -10.52 1.96 5.51
C LYS A 39 -10.26 3.05 6.54
N ASP A 40 -10.78 4.26 6.31
CA ASP A 40 -10.68 5.40 7.24
C ASP A 40 -9.22 5.70 7.65
N SER A 41 -8.28 5.59 6.71
CA SER A 41 -6.82 5.72 6.94
C SER A 41 -6.23 4.70 7.92
N ILE A 42 -6.94 3.61 8.21
CA ILE A 42 -6.43 2.45 8.93
C ILE A 42 -6.15 1.35 7.92
N GLN A 43 -4.92 0.83 7.96
CA GLN A 43 -4.50 -0.36 7.24
C GLN A 43 -4.50 -1.53 8.22
N THR A 44 -5.27 -2.58 7.94
CA THR A 44 -5.21 -3.84 8.69
C THR A 44 -4.72 -4.94 7.76
N GLU A 45 -3.52 -5.44 8.03
CA GLU A 45 -2.98 -6.63 7.38
C GLU A 45 -3.45 -7.85 8.16
N TYR A 46 -4.04 -8.81 7.47
CA TYR A 46 -4.50 -10.07 8.01
C TYR A 46 -3.57 -11.19 7.56
N LEU A 47 -3.17 -12.04 8.49
CA LEU A 47 -2.27 -13.17 8.29
C LEU A 47 -2.94 -14.45 8.82
N ASN A 48 -2.37 -15.61 8.48
CA ASN A 48 -2.77 -16.90 9.06
C ASN A 48 -4.28 -17.19 8.95
N ASN A 49 -4.87 -16.98 7.77
CA ASN A 49 -6.31 -17.07 7.48
C ASN A 49 -7.15 -16.08 8.29
N GLY A 50 -6.60 -14.90 8.55
CA GLY A 50 -7.27 -13.83 9.30
C GLY A 50 -7.29 -14.05 10.81
N LYS A 51 -6.61 -15.08 11.32
CA LYS A 51 -6.43 -15.28 12.77
C LYS A 51 -5.57 -14.19 13.37
N ASP A 52 -4.56 -13.75 12.62
CA ASP A 52 -3.62 -12.74 13.05
C ASP A 52 -3.77 -11.45 12.27
N TYR A 53 -3.45 -10.33 12.90
CA TYR A 53 -3.46 -9.03 12.25
C TYR A 53 -2.37 -8.09 12.75
N ILE A 54 -2.03 -7.15 11.88
CA ILE A 54 -1.24 -5.95 12.17
C ILE A 54 -2.08 -4.75 11.72
N LYS A 55 -2.39 -3.86 12.66
CA LYS A 55 -3.13 -2.63 12.37
C LYS A 55 -2.17 -1.45 12.39
N SER A 56 -2.21 -0.67 11.32
CA SER A 56 -1.42 0.54 11.15
C SER A 56 -2.29 1.74 10.85
N THR A 57 -1.90 2.91 11.36
CA THR A 57 -2.47 4.19 10.89
C THR A 57 -1.67 4.68 9.68
N LEU A 58 -2.38 5.21 8.68
CA LEU A 58 -1.80 5.76 7.46
C LEU A 58 -1.70 7.28 7.56
N VAL A 59 -0.48 7.80 7.46
CA VAL A 59 -0.19 9.24 7.43
C VAL A 59 0.31 9.61 6.04
N PHE A 60 -0.53 10.28 5.26
CA PHE A 60 -0.22 10.72 3.91
C PHE A 60 0.66 11.97 3.95
N VAL A 61 1.84 11.89 3.33
CA VAL A 61 2.78 13.02 3.22
C VAL A 61 2.46 13.82 1.95
N ASP A 62 2.18 13.10 0.87
CA ASP A 62 1.63 13.64 -0.37
C ASP A 62 0.78 12.55 -1.04
N ASP A 63 0.43 12.74 -2.31
CA ASP A 63 -0.37 11.77 -3.04
C ASP A 63 0.31 10.39 -3.06
N CYS A 64 1.59 10.31 -3.41
CA CYS A 64 2.28 9.04 -3.65
C CYS A 64 3.05 8.52 -2.43
N ASN A 65 3.31 9.35 -1.43
CA ASN A 65 4.12 9.00 -0.27
C ASN A 65 3.26 9.00 1.00
N TYR A 66 3.35 7.91 1.76
CA TYR A 66 2.64 7.76 3.02
C TYR A 66 3.47 6.95 4.02
N LYS A 67 3.18 7.12 5.30
CA LYS A 67 3.71 6.28 6.37
C LYS A 67 2.62 5.34 6.84
N ALA A 68 2.97 4.07 7.05
CA ALA A 68 2.14 3.17 7.85
C ALA A 68 2.83 2.99 9.20
N ILE A 69 2.14 3.37 10.27
CA ILE A 69 2.67 3.31 11.64
C ILE A 69 1.91 2.22 12.39
N VAL A 70 2.61 1.20 12.86
CA VAL A 70 1.99 0.07 13.56
C VAL A 70 1.44 0.52 14.90
N MET A 71 0.14 0.29 15.11
CA MET A 71 -0.59 0.65 16.31
C MET A 71 -0.91 -0.56 17.20
N GLU A 72 -1.16 -1.70 16.58
CA GLU A 72 -1.66 -2.91 17.24
C GLU A 72 -1.26 -4.14 16.42
N LYS A 73 -1.00 -5.26 17.09
CA LYS A 73 -0.82 -6.57 16.47
C LYS A 73 -1.38 -7.66 17.37
N SER A 74 -1.82 -8.78 16.80
CA SER A 74 -2.31 -9.93 17.57
C SER A 74 -1.22 -10.97 17.88
N ASP A 75 -0.28 -11.18 16.95
CA ASP A 75 0.83 -12.13 17.16
C ASP A 75 2.02 -11.40 17.77
N GLU A 76 2.30 -11.72 19.03
CA GLU A 76 3.45 -11.18 19.76
C GLU A 76 4.78 -11.57 19.12
N ASN A 77 4.84 -12.69 18.39
CA ASN A 77 6.05 -13.19 17.73
C ASN A 77 6.29 -12.58 16.35
N ASP A 78 5.33 -11.84 15.79
CA ASP A 78 5.53 -11.16 14.51
C ASP A 78 6.72 -10.16 14.62
N PRO A 79 7.63 -10.13 13.64
CA PRO A 79 8.79 -9.24 13.68
C PRO A 79 8.42 -7.75 13.71
N ALA A 80 7.25 -7.36 13.17
CA ALA A 80 6.77 -6.00 13.29
C ALA A 80 6.47 -5.65 14.75
N GLN A 81 6.90 -4.46 15.16
CA GLN A 81 6.72 -3.93 16.49
C GLN A 81 5.75 -2.76 16.48
N ILE A 82 5.00 -2.58 17.58
CA ILE A 82 4.18 -1.38 17.77
C ILE A 82 5.11 -0.16 17.75
N GLY A 83 4.74 0.84 16.95
CA GLY A 83 5.56 2.03 16.69
C GLY A 83 6.47 1.94 15.47
N ASP A 84 6.59 0.76 14.83
CA ASP A 84 7.32 0.65 13.57
C ASP A 84 6.72 1.58 12.49
N VAL A 85 7.61 2.21 11.73
CA VAL A 85 7.24 3.17 10.68
C VAL A 85 7.70 2.68 9.33
N PHE A 86 6.76 2.20 8.52
CA PHE A 86 6.99 1.84 7.13
C PHE A 86 6.83 3.09 6.27
N ASN A 87 7.91 3.49 5.59
CA ASN A 87 7.89 4.61 4.66
C ASN A 87 7.57 4.05 3.27
N ASN A 88 6.38 4.36 2.76
CA ASN A 88 5.85 3.79 1.53
C ASN A 88 5.77 4.85 0.43
N LYS A 89 6.13 4.43 -0.77
CA LYS A 89 6.00 5.23 -2.00
C LYS A 89 5.30 4.40 -3.07
N ILE A 90 4.22 4.95 -3.62
CA ILE A 90 3.57 4.40 -4.80
C ILE A 90 4.43 4.75 -6.01
N VAL A 91 4.93 3.72 -6.69
CA VAL A 91 5.86 3.87 -7.82
C VAL A 91 5.20 3.58 -9.16
N ALA A 92 4.13 2.77 -9.19
CA ALA A 92 3.36 2.50 -10.39
C ALA A 92 1.92 2.08 -10.05
N THR A 93 1.00 2.38 -10.94
CA THR A 93 -0.39 1.90 -10.92
C THR A 93 -0.78 1.45 -12.33
N GLN A 94 -1.51 0.35 -12.45
CA GLN A 94 -2.07 -0.12 -13.70
C GLN A 94 -3.38 -0.86 -13.42
N ASP A 95 -4.51 -0.38 -13.94
CA ASP A 95 -5.84 -0.94 -13.66
C ASP A 95 -6.11 -1.06 -12.15
N ASN A 96 -6.18 -2.28 -11.61
CA ASN A 96 -6.33 -2.56 -10.18
C ASN A 96 -5.00 -2.93 -9.48
N LEU A 97 -3.88 -2.88 -10.18
CA LEU A 97 -2.55 -3.14 -9.66
C LEU A 97 -1.91 -1.86 -9.10
N LEU A 98 -1.25 -2.03 -7.97
CA LEU A 98 -0.51 -1.00 -7.27
C LEU A 98 0.88 -1.54 -6.93
N LYS A 99 1.94 -0.88 -7.38
CA LYS A 99 3.31 -1.18 -6.95
C LYS A 99 3.74 -0.16 -5.91
N VAL A 100 4.13 -0.65 -4.73
CA VAL A 100 4.60 0.14 -3.59
C VAL A 100 6.05 -0.21 -3.30
N SER A 101 6.90 0.80 -3.20
CA SER A 101 8.25 0.69 -2.63
C SER A 101 8.15 1.00 -1.14
N THR A 102 8.55 0.06 -0.30
CA THR A 102 8.51 0.16 1.16
C THR A 102 9.92 0.22 1.73
N LYS A 103 10.14 1.12 2.70
CA LYS A 103 11.39 1.24 3.44
C LYS A 103 11.17 1.17 4.95
N ILE A 104 11.88 0.28 5.62
CA ILE A 104 11.89 0.08 7.08
C ILE A 104 13.24 -0.46 7.53
N GLY A 105 13.76 0.00 8.68
CA GLY A 105 14.98 -0.55 9.29
C GLY A 105 16.23 -0.54 8.39
N GLY A 106 16.34 0.44 7.47
CA GLY A 106 17.43 0.51 6.50
C GLY A 106 17.24 -0.37 5.25
N THR A 107 16.28 -1.29 5.27
CA THR A 107 15.92 -2.15 4.14
C THR A 107 14.89 -1.48 3.24
N GLN A 108 14.97 -1.74 1.94
CA GLN A 108 13.98 -1.30 0.96
C GLN A 108 13.60 -2.46 0.03
N PHE A 109 12.30 -2.59 -0.24
CA PHE A 109 11.75 -3.62 -1.12
C PHE A 109 10.48 -3.14 -1.82
N ASP A 110 10.16 -3.78 -2.94
CA ASP A 110 8.95 -3.50 -3.71
C ASP A 110 7.90 -4.59 -3.47
N VAL A 111 6.63 -4.17 -3.33
CA VAL A 111 5.47 -5.06 -3.25
C VAL A 111 4.47 -4.67 -4.32
N VAL A 112 3.87 -5.67 -4.96
CA VAL A 112 2.75 -5.49 -5.88
C VAL A 112 1.47 -5.95 -5.19
N TYR A 113 0.48 -5.07 -5.17
CA TYR A 113 -0.85 -5.31 -4.66
C TYR A 113 -1.87 -5.30 -5.80
N VAL A 114 -2.90 -6.12 -5.65
CA VAL A 114 -4.08 -6.17 -6.51
C VAL A 114 -5.26 -5.73 -5.67
N LYS A 115 -5.94 -4.65 -6.05
CA LYS A 115 -7.22 -4.27 -5.46
C LYS A 115 -8.30 -5.25 -5.92
N VAL A 116 -8.98 -5.86 -4.96
CA VAL A 116 -10.13 -6.74 -5.20
C VAL A 116 -11.42 -5.98 -4.91
N LYS A 117 -12.50 -6.38 -5.59
CA LYS A 117 -13.84 -5.78 -5.44
C LYS A 117 -14.51 -6.27 -4.18
#